data_AF-A0A8H7WD39-F1
#
_entry.id   AF-A0A8H7WD39-F1
#
_cell.length_a   1.000
_cell.length_b   1.000
_cell.length_c   1.000
_cell.angle_alpha   90.00
_cell.angle_beta   90.00
_cell.angle_gamma   90.00
#
_symmetry.space_group_name_H-M   'P 1'
#
loop_
_entity.id
_entity.type
_entity.pdbx_description
1 polymer ?
#
loop_
_entity_poly.entity_id
_entity_poly.type
_entity_poly.pdbx_seq_one_letter_code
_entity_poly.pdbx_strand_id
1 'polypeptide(L)'
;MAEPIGIASGLLALAGFAFQSSITLYQTVQSFKFHPKQLRDLKDELEALSGVLSSLTETISATTDVDFSALDLPLLRCGNACKEFGQEIMSCSSRSGTNRTSFRDWAKLRYMGDNIDGFRQLLAGYKSTIVIALTDASLRKSSASADSLETYQELLKSTTDDLEAHLQNIDEKLESIFSRTVAENPADVAELRLIKEERKSAQKCLQICAQLSDHIDQIQLGNEEPLTLPERLTTAGLQECKTSLHIATTKLEGYMKSRIPDQRTSSTASITSCTP
;
A
#
# COMPACT_ATOMS: atom_id res chain seq x y z
N MET A 1 1.39 29.06 15.01
CA MET A 1 1.03 27.76 15.60
C MET A 1 -0.06 27.19 14.72
N ALA A 2 0.30 26.30 13.80
CA ALA A 2 -0.66 25.64 12.92
C ALA A 2 -1.19 24.41 13.67
N GLU A 3 -2.52 24.30 13.76
CA GLU A 3 -3.20 23.26 14.52
C GLU A 3 -2.92 21.85 13.97
N PRO A 4 -2.89 20.81 14.84
CA PRO A 4 -2.82 19.41 14.43
C PRO A 4 -4.09 18.89 13.71
N ILE A 5 -5.14 19.72 13.60
CA ILE A 5 -6.44 19.37 13.01
C ILE A 5 -6.33 19.05 11.50
N GLY A 6 -5.38 19.66 10.80
CA GLY A 6 -5.24 19.48 9.34
C GLY A 6 -4.79 18.08 8.92
N ILE A 7 -3.96 17.40 9.73
CA ILE A 7 -3.40 16.08 9.39
C ILE A 7 -4.39 14.96 9.75
N ALA A 8 -5.00 15.03 10.94
CA ALA A 8 -6.03 14.08 11.35
C ALA A 8 -7.26 14.13 10.44
N SER A 9 -7.66 15.34 9.99
CA SER A 9 -8.75 15.49 9.01
C SER A 9 -8.42 14.90 7.64
N GLY A 10 -7.15 14.93 7.23
CA GLY A 10 -6.70 14.34 5.97
C GLY A 10 -6.76 12.81 6.01
N LEU A 11 -6.18 12.21 7.05
CA LEU A 11 -6.16 10.76 7.21
C LEU A 11 -7.56 10.17 7.39
N LEU A 12 -8.41 10.80 8.22
CA LEU A 12 -9.79 10.36 8.40
C LEU A 12 -10.56 10.36 7.07
N ALA A 13 -10.34 11.39 6.24
CA ALA A 13 -10.93 11.46 4.90
C ALA A 13 -10.41 10.34 3.99
N LEU A 14 -9.13 9.99 4.05
CA LEU A 14 -8.56 8.88 3.29
C LEU A 14 -9.07 7.51 3.75
N ALA A 15 -9.18 7.29 5.07
CA ALA A 15 -9.77 6.08 5.63
C ALA A 15 -11.25 5.94 5.21
N GLY A 16 -12.03 7.02 5.33
CA GLY A 16 -13.40 7.07 4.88
C GLY A 16 -13.55 6.85 3.37
N PHE A 17 -12.65 7.42 2.56
CA PHE A 17 -12.62 7.21 1.11
C PHE A 17 -12.34 5.75 0.75
N ALA A 18 -11.33 5.13 1.37
CA ALA A 18 -10.99 3.72 1.15
C ALA A 18 -12.15 2.81 1.57
N PHE A 19 -12.77 3.08 2.72
CA PHE A 19 -13.92 2.35 3.23
C PHE A 19 -15.12 2.42 2.28
N GLN A 20 -15.51 3.62 1.84
CA GLN A 20 -16.63 3.77 0.91
C GLN A 20 -16.34 3.14 -0.45
N SER A 21 -15.09 3.19 -0.91
CA SER A 21 -14.68 2.57 -2.16
C SER A 21 -14.73 1.05 -2.10
N SER A 22 -14.30 0.44 -0.98
CA SER A 22 -14.37 -1.02 -0.79
C SER A 22 -15.82 -1.52 -0.70
N ILE A 23 -16.69 -0.79 0.01
CA ILE A 23 -18.14 -1.08 0.07
C ILE A 23 -18.79 -0.97 -1.31
N THR A 24 -18.46 0.09 -2.07
CA THR A 24 -19.00 0.27 -3.43
C THR A 24 -18.58 -0.89 -4.34
N LEU A 25 -17.31 -1.32 -4.25
CA LEU A 25 -16.83 -2.47 -5.03
C LEU A 25 -17.50 -3.77 -4.59
N TYR A 26 -17.63 -4.01 -3.28
CA TYR A 26 -18.37 -5.16 -2.74
C TYR A 26 -19.79 -5.23 -3.29
N GLN A 27 -20.53 -4.12 -3.25
CA GLN A 27 -21.89 -4.03 -3.78
C GLN A 27 -21.93 -4.28 -5.29
N THR A 28 -20.94 -3.77 -6.03
CA THR A 28 -20.80 -3.99 -7.48
C THR A 28 -20.64 -5.49 -7.76
N VAL A 29 -19.71 -6.16 -7.08
CA VAL A 29 -19.48 -7.61 -7.18
C VAL A 29 -20.73 -8.41 -6.77
N GLN A 30 -21.39 -8.00 -5.69
CA GLN A 30 -22.60 -8.66 -5.17
C GLN A 30 -23.80 -8.55 -6.12
N SER A 31 -23.85 -7.51 -6.96
CA SER A 31 -24.97 -7.29 -7.89
C SER A 31 -25.07 -8.33 -9.02
N PHE A 32 -23.99 -9.06 -9.30
CA PHE A 32 -23.98 -10.12 -10.29
C PHE A 32 -24.65 -11.39 -9.74
N LYS A 33 -25.35 -12.15 -10.60
CA LYS A 33 -26.09 -13.36 -10.15
C LYS A 33 -25.19 -14.58 -9.93
N PHE A 34 -24.08 -14.67 -10.64
CA PHE A 34 -23.19 -15.83 -10.62
C PHE A 34 -21.80 -15.41 -10.16
N HIS A 35 -21.34 -16.03 -9.07
CA HIS A 35 -20.03 -15.78 -8.51
C HIS A 35 -19.15 -17.02 -8.66
N PRO A 36 -18.20 -17.07 -9.61
CA PRO A 36 -17.16 -18.10 -9.59
C PRO A 36 -16.33 -18.00 -8.31
N LYS A 37 -15.55 -19.04 -8.00
CA LYS A 37 -14.76 -19.11 -6.75
C LYS A 37 -13.95 -17.84 -6.50
N GLN A 38 -13.16 -17.40 -7.48
CA GLN A 38 -12.32 -16.20 -7.39
C GLN A 38 -13.09 -14.93 -7.00
N LEU A 39 -14.35 -14.82 -7.44
CA LEU A 39 -15.19 -13.67 -7.12
C LEU A 39 -15.80 -13.75 -5.72
N ARG A 40 -16.09 -14.97 -5.23
CA ARG A 40 -16.48 -15.18 -3.83
C ARG A 40 -15.32 -14.89 -2.91
N ASP A 41 -14.14 -15.40 -3.22
CA ASP A 41 -12.93 -15.16 -2.45
C ASP A 41 -12.57 -13.65 -2.44
N LEU A 42 -12.75 -12.94 -3.55
CA LEU A 42 -12.61 -11.48 -3.59
C LEU A 42 -13.65 -10.78 -2.71
N LYS A 43 -14.90 -11.25 -2.72
CA LYS A 43 -15.97 -10.69 -1.92
C LYS A 43 -15.68 -10.83 -0.42
N ASP A 44 -15.22 -12.00 0.01
CA ASP A 44 -14.86 -12.27 1.40
C ASP A 44 -13.69 -11.37 1.84
N GLU A 45 -12.70 -11.17 0.94
CA GLU A 45 -11.60 -10.24 1.20
C GLU A 45 -12.06 -8.78 1.28
N LEU A 46 -13.00 -8.35 0.43
CA LEU A 46 -13.58 -7.00 0.49
C LEU A 46 -14.36 -6.76 1.78
N GLU A 47 -15.10 -7.76 2.27
CA GLU A 47 -15.81 -7.70 3.54
C GLU A 47 -14.81 -7.54 4.70
N ALA A 48 -13.76 -8.37 4.73
CA ALA A 48 -12.69 -8.28 5.73
C ALA A 48 -11.96 -6.92 5.68
N LEU A 49 -11.63 -6.43 4.48
CA LEU A 49 -11.02 -5.12 4.27
C LEU A 49 -11.93 -3.99 4.77
N SER A 50 -13.22 -4.05 4.46
CA SER A 50 -14.18 -3.05 4.94
C SER A 50 -14.29 -3.04 6.47
N GLY A 51 -14.23 -4.21 7.10
CA GLY A 51 -14.20 -4.34 8.57
C GLY A 51 -13.01 -3.61 9.18
N VAL A 52 -11.78 -3.87 8.70
CA VAL A 52 -10.58 -3.22 9.26
C VAL A 52 -10.54 -1.72 8.98
N LEU A 53 -11.08 -1.27 7.83
CA LEU A 53 -11.20 0.15 7.50
C LEU A 53 -12.21 0.87 8.40
N SER A 54 -13.30 0.20 8.79
CA SER A 54 -14.26 0.72 9.79
C SER A 54 -13.56 0.88 11.13
N SER A 55 -12.89 -0.17 11.62
CA SER A 55 -12.13 -0.13 12.89
C SER A 55 -11.07 0.97 12.90
N LEU A 56 -10.37 1.18 11.77
CA LEU A 56 -9.41 2.27 11.62
C LEU A 56 -10.09 3.65 11.72
N THR A 57 -11.20 3.84 11.01
CA THR A 57 -11.97 5.10 11.03
C THR A 57 -12.45 5.44 12.44
N GLU A 58 -12.96 4.44 13.17
CA GLU A 58 -13.38 4.57 14.56
C GLU A 58 -12.21 4.91 15.48
N THR A 59 -11.07 4.24 15.30
CA THR A 59 -9.86 4.45 16.11
C THR A 59 -9.30 5.86 15.93
N ILE A 60 -9.18 6.33 14.68
CA ILE A 60 -8.72 7.70 14.36
C ILE A 60 -9.68 8.74 14.95
N SER A 61 -10.99 8.46 14.96
CA SER A 61 -11.99 9.37 15.50
C SER A 61 -11.96 9.42 17.04
N ALA A 62 -11.62 8.31 17.69
CA ALA A 62 -11.61 8.19 19.14
C ALA A 62 -10.31 8.69 19.79
N THR A 63 -9.23 8.86 19.02
CA THR A 63 -7.89 9.07 19.57
C THR A 63 -7.12 10.16 18.84
N THR A 64 -6.37 10.99 19.59
CA THR A 64 -5.53 12.08 19.01
C THR A 64 -4.04 11.89 19.29
N ASP A 65 -3.68 10.90 20.11
CA ASP A 65 -2.33 10.57 20.57
C ASP A 65 -1.58 9.60 19.65
N VAL A 66 -2.30 8.85 18.81
CA VAL A 66 -1.70 7.90 17.88
C VAL A 66 -1.58 8.51 16.49
N ASP A 67 -0.34 8.59 16.00
CA ASP A 67 -0.06 8.96 14.61
C ASP A 67 -0.19 7.76 13.67
N PHE A 68 -1.05 7.91 12.67
CA PHE A 68 -1.31 6.95 11.60
C PHE A 68 -0.92 7.51 10.21
N SER A 69 -0.21 8.63 10.15
CA SER A 69 0.16 9.32 8.89
C SER A 69 0.90 8.43 7.87
N ALA A 70 1.60 7.40 8.33
CA ALA A 70 2.23 6.41 7.45
C ALA A 70 1.23 5.69 6.53
N LEU A 71 -0.06 5.62 6.91
CA LEU A 71 -1.14 5.02 6.14
C LEU A 71 -1.71 5.94 5.04
N ASP A 72 -1.32 7.21 4.95
CA ASP A 72 -1.89 8.14 3.95
C ASP A 72 -1.81 7.58 2.53
N LEU A 73 -0.62 7.15 2.10
CA LEU A 73 -0.42 6.60 0.76
C LEU A 73 -1.10 5.23 0.59
N PRO A 74 -0.95 4.26 1.52
CA PRO A 74 -1.70 3.01 1.48
C PRO A 74 -3.21 3.16 1.36
N LEU A 75 -3.83 4.05 2.15
CA LEU A 75 -5.28 4.25 2.14
C LEU A 75 -5.74 4.91 0.84
N LEU A 76 -5.04 5.95 0.38
CA LEU A 76 -5.35 6.58 -0.90
C LEU A 76 -5.28 5.57 -2.04
N ARG A 77 -4.22 4.76 -2.07
CA ARG A 77 -4.04 3.77 -3.13
C ARG A 77 -5.06 2.65 -3.05
N CYS A 78 -5.36 2.14 -1.86
CA CYS A 78 -6.39 1.13 -1.61
C CYS A 78 -7.77 1.58 -2.12
N GLY A 79 -8.19 2.81 -1.76
CA GLY A 79 -9.46 3.37 -2.23
C GLY A 79 -9.50 3.53 -3.76
N ASN A 80 -8.41 4.05 -4.35
CA ASN A 80 -8.28 4.16 -5.80
C ASN A 80 -8.34 2.79 -6.47
N ALA A 81 -7.65 1.78 -5.93
CA ALA A 81 -7.64 0.43 -6.47
C ALA A 81 -9.04 -0.20 -6.48
N CYS A 82 -9.79 -0.03 -5.39
CA CYS A 82 -11.18 -0.47 -5.31
C CYS A 82 -12.06 0.22 -6.38
N LYS A 83 -11.90 1.53 -6.55
CA LYS A 83 -12.66 2.33 -7.52
C LYS A 83 -12.31 1.96 -8.96
N GLU A 84 -11.04 1.87 -9.29
CA GLU A 84 -10.51 1.52 -10.61
C GLU A 84 -10.94 0.11 -11.00
N PHE A 85 -10.82 -0.86 -10.09
CA PHE A 85 -11.28 -2.23 -10.35
C PHE A 85 -12.79 -2.31 -10.56
N GLY A 86 -13.57 -1.55 -9.77
CA GLY A 86 -15.01 -1.42 -9.97
C GLY A 86 -15.36 -0.85 -11.35
N GLN A 87 -14.59 0.13 -11.83
CA GLN A 87 -14.76 0.68 -13.19
C GLN A 87 -14.45 -0.35 -14.27
N GLU A 88 -13.41 -1.16 -14.10
CA GLU A 88 -13.10 -2.25 -15.04
C GLU A 88 -14.22 -3.28 -15.11
N ILE A 89 -14.76 -3.72 -13.97
CA ILE A 89 -15.94 -4.61 -13.93
C ILE A 89 -17.12 -3.99 -14.71
N MET A 90 -17.40 -2.71 -14.46
CA MET A 90 -18.51 -2.01 -15.09
C MET A 90 -18.31 -1.85 -16.61
N SER A 91 -17.10 -1.48 -17.03
CA SER A 91 -16.69 -1.37 -18.43
C SER A 91 -16.90 -2.70 -19.17
N CYS A 92 -16.42 -3.81 -18.60
CA CYS A 92 -16.60 -5.13 -19.18
C CYS A 92 -18.07 -5.57 -19.27
N SER A 93 -18.90 -5.21 -18.27
CA SER A 93 -20.33 -5.59 -18.24
C SER A 93 -21.20 -4.80 -19.23
N SER A 94 -20.84 -3.54 -19.53
CA SER A 94 -21.60 -2.66 -20.43
C SER A 94 -21.57 -3.14 -21.89
N ARG A 95 -20.50 -3.83 -22.29
CA ARG A 95 -20.30 -4.36 -23.65
C ARG A 95 -21.17 -5.59 -23.96
N SER A 96 -21.73 -6.26 -22.94
CA SER A 96 -22.43 -7.55 -23.09
C SER A 96 -23.96 -7.47 -23.33
N GLY A 97 -24.55 -6.28 -23.46
CA GLY A 97 -25.97 -6.12 -23.81
C GLY A 97 -26.96 -6.42 -22.66
N THR A 98 -27.66 -5.37 -22.22
CA THR A 98 -28.95 -5.29 -21.49
C THR A 98 -29.19 -6.15 -20.23
N ASN A 99 -28.25 -6.98 -19.77
CA ASN A 99 -28.47 -7.73 -18.53
C ASN A 99 -27.17 -7.88 -17.74
N ARG A 100 -27.06 -7.17 -16.61
CA ARG A 100 -25.99 -7.30 -15.59
C ARG A 100 -25.88 -8.71 -14.98
N THR A 101 -26.64 -9.66 -15.50
CA THR A 101 -26.79 -11.03 -15.01
C THR A 101 -25.75 -12.00 -15.57
N SER A 102 -24.90 -11.59 -16.54
CA SER A 102 -24.14 -12.54 -17.35
C SER A 102 -22.68 -12.18 -17.64
N PHE A 103 -21.98 -11.42 -16.79
CA PHE A 103 -20.52 -11.32 -16.95
C PHE A 103 -19.92 -12.72 -16.72
N ARG A 104 -19.74 -13.46 -17.81
CA ARG A 104 -19.32 -14.87 -17.82
C ARG A 104 -17.81 -14.99 -17.99
N ASP A 105 -17.14 -13.89 -18.31
CA ASP A 105 -15.74 -13.84 -18.68
C ASP A 105 -14.86 -13.21 -17.61
N TRP A 106 -15.09 -13.61 -16.35
CA TRP A 106 -14.26 -13.22 -15.20
C TRP A 106 -12.78 -13.54 -15.42
N ALA A 107 -12.49 -14.57 -16.22
CA ALA A 107 -11.13 -14.96 -16.58
C ALA A 107 -10.39 -13.93 -17.45
N LYS A 108 -11.10 -12.99 -18.11
CA LYS A 108 -10.50 -11.89 -18.89
C LYS A 108 -10.37 -10.59 -18.13
N LEU A 109 -10.98 -10.47 -16.94
CA LEU A 109 -10.84 -9.27 -16.13
C LEU A 109 -9.38 -9.11 -15.73
N ARG A 110 -8.81 -7.93 -16.00
CA ARG A 110 -7.43 -7.60 -15.68
C ARG A 110 -7.34 -6.30 -14.92
N TYR A 111 -6.38 -6.23 -14.01
CA TYR A 111 -6.03 -5.01 -13.31
C TYR A 111 -4.52 -4.98 -13.09
N MET A 112 -3.84 -3.98 -13.66
CA MET A 112 -2.38 -3.89 -13.66
C MET A 112 -1.71 -5.20 -14.13
N GLY A 113 -2.24 -5.79 -15.20
CA GLY A 113 -1.83 -7.09 -15.73
C GLY A 113 -2.31 -8.33 -14.95
N ASP A 114 -2.84 -8.19 -13.73
CA ASP A 114 -3.25 -9.32 -12.90
C ASP A 114 -4.70 -9.74 -13.11
N ASN A 115 -4.98 -10.99 -12.78
CA ASN A 115 -6.34 -11.50 -12.66
C ASN A 115 -6.99 -11.10 -11.31
N ILE A 116 -8.20 -11.60 -11.08
CA ILE A 116 -8.97 -11.36 -9.85
C ILE A 116 -8.23 -11.81 -8.59
N ASP A 117 -7.50 -12.93 -8.65
CA ASP A 117 -6.74 -13.44 -7.50
C ASP A 117 -5.57 -12.51 -7.15
N GLY A 118 -4.86 -11.97 -8.14
CA GLY A 118 -3.81 -10.98 -7.90
C GLY A 118 -4.36 -9.67 -7.32
N PHE A 119 -5.51 -9.19 -7.81
CA PHE A 119 -6.20 -8.05 -7.19
C PHE A 119 -6.64 -8.34 -5.75
N ARG A 120 -7.14 -9.55 -5.46
CA ARG A 120 -7.48 -9.99 -4.10
C ARG A 120 -6.24 -9.97 -3.19
N GLN A 121 -5.10 -10.46 -3.66
CA GLN A 121 -3.84 -10.44 -2.90
C GLN A 121 -3.37 -9.01 -2.60
N LEU A 122 -3.51 -8.10 -3.57
CA LEU A 122 -3.24 -6.67 -3.36
C LEU A 122 -4.12 -6.08 -2.25
N LEU A 123 -5.42 -6.41 -2.22
CA LEU A 123 -6.30 -5.99 -1.12
C LEU A 123 -5.93 -6.61 0.22
N ALA A 124 -5.52 -7.88 0.22
CA ALA A 124 -5.06 -8.56 1.43
C ALA A 124 -3.81 -7.88 2.02
N GLY A 125 -2.86 -7.43 1.19
CA GLY A 125 -1.71 -6.65 1.63
C GLY A 125 -2.11 -5.34 2.32
N TYR A 126 -3.08 -4.61 1.77
CA TYR A 126 -3.62 -3.41 2.42
C TYR A 126 -4.31 -3.73 3.73
N LYS A 127 -5.17 -4.75 3.77
CA LYS A 127 -5.86 -5.19 4.98
C LYS A 127 -4.87 -5.51 6.09
N SER A 128 -3.89 -6.36 5.83
CA SER A 128 -2.88 -6.76 6.82
C SER A 128 -2.04 -5.58 7.30
N THR A 129 -1.69 -4.64 6.41
CA THR A 129 -0.98 -3.40 6.79
C THR A 129 -1.81 -2.54 7.75
N ILE A 130 -3.11 -2.41 7.51
CA ILE A 130 -4.03 -1.67 8.40
C ILE A 130 -4.13 -2.37 9.77
N VAL A 131 -4.23 -3.70 9.78
CA VAL A 131 -4.23 -4.48 11.03
C VAL A 131 -2.94 -4.26 11.80
N ILE A 132 -1.77 -4.30 11.15
CA ILE A 132 -0.47 -4.02 11.77
C ILE A 132 -0.44 -2.63 12.42
N ALA A 133 -0.93 -1.60 11.71
CA ALA A 133 -0.98 -0.24 12.25
C ALA A 133 -1.91 -0.14 13.47
N LEU A 134 -3.06 -0.82 13.44
CA LEU A 134 -4.00 -0.88 14.58
C LEU A 134 -3.41 -1.65 15.77
N THR A 135 -2.68 -2.73 15.51
CA THR A 135 -1.95 -3.49 16.51
C THR A 135 -0.89 -2.61 17.18
N ASP A 136 -0.09 -1.89 16.38
CA ASP A 136 0.93 -0.96 16.90
C ASP A 136 0.31 0.12 17.80
N ALA A 137 -0.81 0.70 17.36
CA ALA A 137 -1.58 1.66 18.15
C ALA A 137 -2.07 1.08 19.48
N SER A 138 -2.50 -0.19 19.47
CA SER A 138 -2.98 -0.89 20.67
C SER A 138 -1.85 -1.18 21.64
N LEU A 139 -0.68 -1.60 21.14
CA LEU A 139 0.53 -1.83 21.92
C LEU A 139 1.02 -0.57 22.65
N ARG A 140 0.89 0.60 22.04
CA ARG A 140 1.27 1.87 22.70
C ARG A 140 0.37 2.22 23.89
N LYS A 141 -0.87 1.70 23.92
CA LYS A 141 -1.86 2.01 24.97
C LYS A 141 -1.93 0.96 26.08
N SER A 142 -1.56 -0.27 25.79
CA SER A 142 -1.68 -1.40 26.73
C SER A 142 -0.42 -2.25 26.75
N SER A 143 -0.08 -2.81 27.92
CA SER A 143 0.98 -3.82 28.01
C SER A 143 0.58 -5.10 27.27
N ALA A 144 1.44 -5.58 26.38
CA ALA A 144 1.26 -6.85 25.69
C ALA A 144 1.62 -8.03 26.59
N SER A 145 0.88 -9.15 26.44
CA SER A 145 1.34 -10.45 26.94
C SER A 145 2.33 -11.08 25.97
N ALA A 146 3.18 -11.99 26.45
CA ALA A 146 4.11 -12.75 25.61
C ALA A 146 3.40 -13.46 24.43
N ASP A 147 2.27 -14.12 24.70
CA ASP A 147 1.46 -14.82 23.69
C ASP A 147 0.93 -13.86 22.60
N SER A 148 0.48 -12.66 22.99
CA SER A 148 0.01 -11.66 22.03
C SER A 148 1.15 -11.15 21.13
N LEU A 149 2.36 -11.07 21.69
CA LEU A 149 3.54 -10.58 20.99
C LEU A 149 4.08 -11.61 19.97
N GLU A 150 4.04 -12.91 20.30
CA GLU A 150 4.34 -13.98 19.34
C GLU A 150 3.36 -13.94 18.15
N THR A 151 2.06 -13.80 18.42
CA THR A 151 1.03 -13.66 17.38
C THR A 151 1.29 -12.46 16.46
N TYR A 152 1.74 -11.33 17.03
CA TYR A 152 2.08 -10.14 16.24
C TYR A 152 3.33 -10.33 15.39
N GLN A 153 4.34 -11.05 15.89
CA GLN A 153 5.52 -11.38 15.10
C GLN A 153 5.19 -12.29 13.91
N GLU A 154 4.33 -13.29 14.09
CA GLU A 154 3.87 -14.15 12.99
C GLU A 154 3.13 -13.36 11.91
N LEU A 155 2.19 -12.49 12.33
CA LEU A 155 1.46 -11.61 11.42
C LEU A 155 2.41 -10.68 10.65
N LEU A 156 3.38 -10.09 11.35
CA LEU A 156 4.35 -9.17 10.77
C LEU A 156 5.23 -9.87 9.75
N LYS A 157 5.71 -11.07 10.07
CA LYS A 157 6.51 -11.89 9.15
C LYS A 157 5.73 -12.23 7.89
N SER A 158 4.54 -12.82 8.04
CA SER A 158 3.71 -13.18 6.88
C SER A 158 3.38 -11.97 6.00
N THR A 159 3.04 -10.83 6.61
CA THR A 159 2.70 -9.61 5.85
C THR A 159 3.92 -9.04 5.14
N THR A 160 5.10 -9.10 5.77
CA THR A 160 6.36 -8.65 5.15
C THR A 160 6.70 -9.53 3.95
N ASP A 161 6.66 -10.85 4.11
CA ASP A 161 6.93 -11.82 3.03
C ASP A 161 5.97 -11.60 1.84
N ASP A 162 4.68 -11.41 2.11
CA ASP A 162 3.66 -11.16 1.08
C ASP A 162 3.88 -9.83 0.35
N LEU A 163 4.24 -8.76 1.06
CA LEU A 163 4.50 -7.44 0.49
C LEU A 163 5.80 -7.41 -0.34
N GLU A 164 6.82 -8.14 0.09
CA GLU A 164 8.07 -8.29 -0.68
C GLU A 164 7.81 -9.05 -1.99
N ALA A 165 7.05 -10.14 -1.94
CA ALA A 165 6.63 -10.88 -3.13
C ALA A 165 5.81 -9.99 -4.09
N HIS A 166 4.90 -9.16 -3.55
CA HIS A 166 4.13 -8.20 -4.33
C HIS A 166 5.01 -7.15 -5.00
N LEU A 167 6.00 -6.60 -4.29
CA LEU A 167 6.96 -5.64 -4.85
C LEU A 167 7.81 -6.26 -5.96
N GLN A 168 8.28 -7.49 -5.78
CA GLN A 168 9.01 -8.20 -6.82
C GLN A 168 8.15 -8.35 -8.08
N ASN A 169 6.89 -8.76 -7.92
CA ASN A 169 5.96 -8.89 -9.03
C ASN A 169 5.69 -7.54 -9.76
N ILE A 170 5.59 -6.46 -9.01
CA ILE A 170 5.47 -5.10 -9.55
C ILE A 170 6.72 -4.71 -10.36
N ASP A 171 7.92 -4.99 -9.84
CA ASP A 171 9.17 -4.68 -10.51
C ASP A 171 9.32 -5.49 -11.81
N GLU A 172 8.95 -6.77 -11.81
CA GLU A 172 8.91 -7.61 -13.02
C GLU A 172 7.95 -7.04 -14.09
N LYS A 173 6.78 -6.52 -13.68
CA LYS A 173 5.83 -5.87 -14.59
C LYS A 173 6.39 -4.57 -15.18
N LEU A 174 7.07 -3.77 -14.37
CA LEU A 174 7.71 -2.54 -14.84
C LEU A 174 8.75 -2.86 -15.92
N GLU A 175 9.63 -3.84 -15.66
CA GLU A 175 10.65 -4.28 -16.63
C GLU A 175 10.04 -4.82 -17.92
N SER A 176 8.94 -5.58 -17.83
CA SER A 176 8.19 -6.07 -19.00
C SER A 176 7.63 -4.93 -19.87
N ILE A 177 7.07 -3.90 -19.25
CA ILE A 177 6.56 -2.72 -19.96
C ILE A 177 7.70 -1.92 -20.60
N PHE A 178 8.83 -1.74 -19.90
CA PHE A 178 10.00 -1.06 -20.45
C PHE A 178 10.59 -1.83 -21.63
N SER A 179 10.67 -3.15 -21.54
CA SER A 179 11.15 -4.01 -22.63
C SER A 179 10.26 -3.95 -23.87
N ARG A 180 8.97 -3.63 -23.70
CA ARG A 180 8.00 -3.45 -24.80
C ARG A 180 8.09 -2.08 -25.48
N THR A 181 8.85 -1.13 -24.92
CA THR A 181 8.76 0.30 -25.29
C THR A 181 9.46 0.64 -26.62
N VAL A 182 8.68 0.64 -27.70
CA VAL A 182 8.36 1.88 -28.45
C VAL A 182 6.99 2.34 -27.91
N ALA A 183 6.98 3.20 -26.89
CA ALA A 183 5.75 3.60 -26.19
C ALA A 183 4.99 4.68 -26.99
N GLU A 184 4.03 4.24 -27.80
CA GLU A 184 3.07 5.13 -28.48
C GLU A 184 1.60 4.84 -28.10
N ASN A 185 1.33 3.85 -27.24
CA ASN A 185 -0.04 3.54 -26.82
C ASN A 185 -0.43 4.26 -25.50
N PRO A 186 -1.47 5.11 -25.47
CA PRO A 186 -1.93 5.79 -24.25
C PRO A 186 -2.43 4.84 -23.15
N ALA A 187 -2.87 3.62 -23.47
CA ALA A 187 -3.27 2.63 -22.46
C ALA A 187 -2.08 2.16 -21.61
N ASP A 188 -0.92 1.93 -22.23
CA ASP A 188 0.31 1.50 -21.57
C ASP A 188 0.84 2.58 -20.61
N VAL A 189 0.66 3.86 -20.96
CA VAL A 189 1.03 5.00 -20.10
C VAL A 189 0.18 5.05 -18.84
N ALA A 190 -1.13 4.80 -18.96
CA ALA A 190 -2.04 4.76 -17.82
C ALA A 190 -1.73 3.59 -16.89
N GLU A 191 -1.51 2.40 -17.44
CA GLU A 191 -1.13 1.20 -16.68
C GLU A 191 0.21 1.39 -15.96
N LEU A 192 1.22 1.94 -16.64
CA LEU A 192 2.52 2.26 -16.04
C LEU A 192 2.40 3.21 -14.84
N ARG A 193 1.49 4.20 -14.92
CA ARG A 193 1.22 5.12 -13.80
C ARG A 193 0.67 4.36 -12.59
N LEU A 194 -0.32 3.49 -12.80
CA LEU A 194 -0.94 2.70 -11.73
C LEU A 194 0.07 1.77 -11.05
N ILE A 195 0.92 1.08 -11.83
CA ILE A 195 1.95 0.20 -11.30
C ILE A 195 2.97 0.98 -10.45
N LYS A 196 3.37 2.19 -10.90
CA LYS A 196 4.28 3.05 -10.12
C LYS A 196 3.65 3.58 -8.83
N GLU A 197 2.36 3.89 -8.85
CA GLU A 197 1.63 4.33 -7.66
C GLU A 197 1.50 3.18 -6.65
N GLU A 198 1.16 1.98 -7.12
CA GLU A 198 1.11 0.78 -6.30
C GLU A 198 2.46 0.43 -5.70
N ARG A 199 3.54 0.51 -6.48
CA ARG A 199 4.92 0.28 -5.99
C ARG A 199 5.23 1.15 -4.77
N LYS A 200 4.96 2.46 -4.88
CA LYS A 200 5.22 3.41 -3.79
C LYS A 200 4.37 3.09 -2.55
N SER A 201 3.13 2.67 -2.77
CA SER A 201 2.21 2.27 -1.72
C SER A 201 2.70 1.02 -0.98
N ALA A 202 3.07 -0.03 -1.71
CA ALA A 202 3.63 -1.27 -1.13
C ALA A 202 4.93 -1.02 -0.36
N GLN A 203 5.80 -0.12 -0.85
CA GLN A 203 6.98 0.33 -0.10
C GLN A 203 6.62 1.02 1.23
N LYS A 204 5.52 1.78 1.28
CA LYS A 204 5.02 2.36 2.53
C LYS A 204 4.40 1.32 3.46
N CYS A 205 3.72 0.32 2.92
CA CYS A 205 3.25 -0.82 3.71
C CYS A 205 4.40 -1.56 4.41
N LEU A 206 5.52 -1.79 3.71
CA LEU A 206 6.72 -2.37 4.33
C LEU A 206 7.33 -1.48 5.42
N GLN A 207 7.34 -0.16 5.22
CA GLN A 207 7.80 0.76 6.26
C GLN A 207 6.95 0.65 7.53
N ILE A 208 5.63 0.48 7.41
CA ILE A 208 4.73 0.29 8.55
C ILE A 208 5.03 -1.04 9.26
N CYS A 209 5.29 -2.11 8.51
CA CYS A 209 5.71 -3.39 9.09
C CYS A 209 7.01 -3.22 9.90
N ALA A 210 8.02 -2.54 9.34
CA ALA A 210 9.27 -2.26 10.04
C ALA A 210 9.07 -1.43 11.32
N GLN A 211 8.13 -0.48 11.34
CA GLN A 211 7.82 0.32 12.53
C GLN A 211 7.28 -0.53 13.68
N LEU A 212 6.33 -1.43 13.41
CA LEU A 212 5.84 -2.34 14.45
C LEU A 212 6.94 -3.30 14.93
N SER A 213 7.80 -3.78 14.02
CA SER A 213 8.93 -4.64 14.39
C SER A 213 9.86 -3.94 15.37
N ASP A 214 10.28 -2.71 15.04
CA ASP A 214 11.14 -1.90 15.89
C ASP A 214 10.50 -1.59 17.26
N HIS A 215 9.16 -1.45 17.31
CA HIS A 215 8.44 -1.22 18.57
C HIS A 215 8.36 -2.50 19.42
N ILE A 216 8.11 -3.66 18.80
CA ILE A 216 8.13 -4.96 19.48
C ILE A 216 9.52 -5.21 20.10
N ASP A 217 10.59 -4.97 19.35
CA ASP A 217 11.97 -5.14 19.84
C ASP A 217 12.26 -4.25 21.06
N GLN A 218 11.74 -3.01 21.07
CA GLN A 218 11.88 -2.10 22.22
C GLN A 218 11.13 -2.59 23.45
N ILE A 219 9.93 -3.15 23.28
CA ILE A 219 9.14 -3.73 24.38
C ILE A 219 9.90 -4.92 25.00
N GLN A 220 10.47 -5.78 24.16
CA GLN A 220 11.25 -6.94 24.63
C GLN A 220 12.50 -6.52 25.39
N LEU A 221 13.26 -5.54 24.88
CA LEU A 221 14.44 -5.00 25.54
C LEU A 221 14.13 -4.24 26.85
N GLY A 222 12.94 -3.63 26.94
CA GLY A 222 12.49 -2.90 28.13
C GLY A 222 11.95 -3.78 29.27
N ASN A 223 11.60 -5.04 28.97
CA ASN A 223 11.08 -6.01 29.95
C ASN A 223 12.18 -6.81 30.67
N GLU A 224 13.46 -6.59 30.34
CA GLU A 224 14.58 -7.16 31.09
C GLU A 224 14.99 -6.25 32.26
N GLU A 225 14.84 -6.73 33.51
CA GLU A 225 15.43 -6.12 34.70
C GLU A 225 16.97 -6.01 34.56
N PRO A 226 17.62 -5.02 35.21
CA PRO A 226 18.96 -4.58 34.83
C PRO A 226 20.05 -5.59 35.20
N LEU A 227 20.49 -6.38 34.23
CA LEU A 227 21.67 -7.23 34.35
C LEU A 227 22.88 -6.59 33.65
N THR A 228 23.81 -6.14 34.51
CA THR A 228 25.24 -5.86 34.32
C THR A 228 25.75 -5.14 33.04
N LEU A 229 26.66 -4.19 33.28
CA LEU A 229 27.22 -3.20 32.36
C LEU A 229 27.82 -3.61 30.98
N PRO A 230 28.12 -4.87 30.61
CA PRO A 230 28.71 -5.15 29.30
C PRO A 230 27.77 -4.97 28.07
N GLU A 231 26.46 -5.20 28.20
CA GLU A 231 25.53 -5.24 27.04
C GLU A 231 24.96 -3.88 26.61
N ARG A 232 25.05 -2.85 27.45
CA ARG A 232 24.68 -1.47 27.05
C ARG A 232 25.63 -0.88 26.01
N LEU A 233 26.88 -1.33 25.98
CA LEU A 233 27.87 -0.86 25.01
C LEU A 233 27.66 -1.48 23.63
N THR A 234 27.18 -2.73 23.55
CA THR A 234 26.91 -3.41 22.28
C THR A 234 25.61 -2.90 21.65
N THR A 235 24.56 -2.68 22.44
CA THR A 235 23.27 -2.15 21.95
C THR A 235 23.37 -0.69 21.50
N ALA A 236 24.05 0.16 22.25
CA ALA A 236 24.31 1.54 21.83
C ALA A 236 25.16 1.60 20.54
N GLY A 237 26.20 0.78 20.44
CA GLY A 237 27.03 0.70 19.24
C GLY A 237 26.28 0.15 18.03
N LEU A 238 25.38 -0.83 18.24
CA LEU A 238 24.53 -1.37 17.18
C LEU A 238 23.52 -0.34 16.68
N GLN A 239 22.94 0.46 17.57
CA GLN A 239 22.00 1.52 17.22
C GLN A 239 22.67 2.68 16.47
N GLU A 240 23.90 3.02 16.86
CA GLU A 240 24.73 4.00 16.15
C GLU A 240 25.10 3.49 14.75
N CYS A 241 25.40 2.19 14.62
CA CYS A 241 25.62 1.53 13.34
C CYS A 241 24.35 1.55 12.47
N LYS A 242 23.18 1.21 13.02
CA LYS A 242 21.87 1.26 12.32
C LYS A 242 21.58 2.66 11.78
N THR A 243 21.82 3.69 12.60
CA THR A 243 21.62 5.10 12.22
C THR A 243 22.60 5.53 11.12
N SER A 244 23.87 5.15 11.25
CA SER A 244 24.90 5.43 10.25
C SER A 244 24.60 4.77 8.91
N LEU A 245 24.10 3.53 8.94
CA LEU A 245 23.73 2.76 7.75
C LEU A 245 22.51 3.38 7.07
N HIS A 246 21.51 3.83 7.84
CA HIS A 246 20.35 4.53 7.29
C HIS A 246 20.72 5.86 6.63
N ILE A 247 21.65 6.63 7.23
CA ILE A 247 22.20 7.86 6.63
C ILE A 247 22.97 7.55 5.33
N ALA A 248 23.72 6.44 5.29
CA ALA A 248 24.43 6.02 4.09
C ALA A 248 23.46 5.63 2.96
N THR A 249 22.41 4.87 3.27
CA THR A 249 21.38 4.46 2.30
C THR A 249 20.65 5.66 1.72
N THR A 250 20.20 6.60 2.56
CA THR A 250 19.52 7.82 2.09
C THR A 250 20.42 8.70 1.22
N LYS A 251 21.71 8.80 1.54
CA LYS A 251 22.70 9.48 0.68
C LYS A 251 22.87 8.77 -0.66
N LEU A 252 22.96 7.44 -0.67
CA LEU A 252 23.06 6.65 -1.91
C LEU A 252 21.82 6.82 -2.79
N GLU A 253 20.63 6.76 -2.22
CA GLU A 253 19.38 7.02 -2.93
C GLU A 253 19.33 8.42 -3.53
N GLY A 254 19.78 9.45 -2.77
CA GLY A 254 19.93 10.81 -3.28
C GLY A 254 20.91 10.90 -4.46
N TYR A 255 22.06 10.22 -4.35
CA TYR A 255 23.04 10.14 -5.42
C TYR A 255 22.47 9.46 -6.67
N MET A 256 21.75 8.34 -6.52
CA MET A 256 21.11 7.65 -7.65
C MET A 256 20.05 8.53 -8.32
N LYS A 257 19.23 9.24 -7.54
CA LYS A 257 18.20 10.15 -8.06
C LYS A 257 18.80 11.36 -8.79
N SER A 258 19.98 11.82 -8.38
CA SER A 258 20.72 12.90 -9.06
C SER A 258 21.42 12.47 -10.35
N ARG A 259 21.71 11.17 -10.51
CA ARG A 259 22.39 10.60 -11.69
C ARG A 259 21.45 10.12 -12.79
N ILE A 260 20.13 10.16 -12.58
CA ILE A 260 19.15 9.95 -13.65
C ILE A 260 18.85 11.34 -14.24
N PRO A 261 19.49 11.74 -15.37
CA PRO A 261 19.14 12.99 -16.01
C PRO A 261 17.69 12.94 -16.48
N ASP A 262 16.94 13.97 -16.10
CA ASP A 262 15.58 14.23 -16.55
C ASP A 262 15.63 14.50 -18.07
N GLN A 263 15.36 13.49 -18.88
CA GLN A 263 15.31 13.62 -20.33
C GLN A 263 13.98 14.27 -20.72
N ARG A 264 13.78 15.52 -20.32
CA ARG A 264 12.72 16.37 -20.86
C ARG A 264 13.13 17.83 -20.82
N THR A 265 13.12 18.41 -22.02
CA THR A 265 13.14 19.83 -22.38
C THR A 265 14.48 20.39 -22.92
N SER A 266 14.71 20.13 -24.21
CA SER A 266 15.23 21.15 -25.12
C SER A 266 14.71 20.87 -26.52
N SER A 267 13.54 21.41 -26.85
CA SER A 267 13.23 21.73 -28.24
C SER A 267 12.25 22.90 -28.24
N THR A 268 12.79 24.09 -28.02
CA THR A 268 12.13 25.33 -28.44
C THR A 268 13.16 26.40 -28.76
N ALA A 269 13.03 26.91 -29.99
CA ALA A 269 13.52 28.18 -30.54
C ALA A 269 14.96 28.28 -31.06
N SER A 270 15.09 28.38 -32.38
CA SER A 270 15.77 29.51 -33.02
C SER A 270 15.12 29.84 -34.38
N ILE A 271 14.64 31.08 -34.45
CA ILE A 271 14.05 31.82 -35.57
C ILE A 271 15.19 32.36 -36.45
N THR A 272 15.11 32.37 -37.79
CA THR A 272 15.25 33.60 -38.61
C THR A 272 14.93 33.42 -40.12
N SER A 273 14.40 34.52 -40.64
CA SER A 273 13.89 34.91 -41.96
C SER A 273 14.83 34.82 -43.18
N CYS A 274 14.24 34.74 -44.38
CA CYS A 274 14.61 35.60 -45.52
C CYS A 274 13.54 35.62 -46.63
N THR A 275 12.95 36.81 -46.84
CA THR A 275 12.29 37.34 -48.06
C THR A 275 13.31 38.19 -48.85
N PRO A 276 13.03 38.73 -50.06
CA PRO A 276 11.73 39.00 -50.73
C PRO A 276 11.44 38.17 -52.00
#